data_AF-A0A6G2U6F8-F1
#
_entry.id   AF-A0A6G2U6F8-F1
#
_cell.length_a   1.000
_cell.length_b   1.000
_cell.length_c   1.000
_cell.angle_alpha   90.00
_cell.angle_beta   90.00
_cell.angle_gamma   90.00
#
_symmetry.space_group_name_H-M   'P 1'
#
loop_
_entity.id
_entity.type
_entity.pdbx_description
1 polymer ?
#
loop_
_entity_poly.entity_id
_entity_poly.type
_entity_poly.pdbx_seq_one_letter_code
_entity_poly.pdbx_strand_id
1 'polypeptide(L)'
;MQRIRLRYTKRGRLRFTSHRDFQRAFERALRRAEVPMAYSAGFTPHPKVSYANAAPTGTGSEAEYLEIQLTARRDPAPLRELLNASLPDGLDVTDAVEAHTSGLADRLQASVWEIRLDGVGTETAERAVAAFLAAEEVQVERRTKNGMRAFDTRAAVARLETVRSESDRPDGNACAILRLVVRHLTPAVRPDDVLSGLRATADLAPPVPAAVTRLAQGLLDEESGTVTDPLAPDRDAATAAPSTAAGLSAAKVPSGASPAVSGEGTA
;
A
#
# COMPACT_ATOMS: atom_id res chain seq x y z
N MET A 1 1.65 -17.55 14.98
CA MET A 1 1.80 -16.08 14.91
C MET A 1 1.00 -15.62 13.70
N GLN A 2 -0.01 -14.77 13.89
CA GLN A 2 -0.80 -14.23 12.78
C GLN A 2 -0.04 -13.05 12.17
N ARG A 3 -0.12 -12.88 10.84
CA ARG A 3 0.41 -11.71 10.14
C ARG A 3 -0.74 -11.01 9.45
N ILE A 4 -0.83 -9.70 9.57
CA ILE A 4 -1.87 -8.89 8.92
C ILE A 4 -1.20 -7.84 8.06
N ARG A 5 -1.62 -7.76 6.80
CA ARG A 5 -1.17 -6.75 5.85
C ARG A 5 -2.23 -5.67 5.77
N LEU A 6 -1.78 -4.42 5.84
CA LEU A 6 -2.64 -3.25 5.82
C LEU A 6 -2.33 -2.42 4.59
N ARG A 7 -3.39 -1.91 3.95
CA ARG A 7 -3.31 -0.79 3.02
C ARG A 7 -3.73 0.47 3.76
N TYR A 8 -2.95 1.53 3.61
CA TYR A 8 -3.27 2.81 4.22
C TYR A 8 -2.99 3.99 3.30
N THR A 9 -3.49 5.16 3.70
CA THR A 9 -3.42 6.40 2.92
C THR A 9 -2.62 7.48 3.64
N LYS A 10 -2.16 8.47 2.88
CA LYS A 10 -1.57 9.73 3.35
C LYS A 10 -2.19 10.87 2.55
N ARG A 11 -3.14 11.56 3.16
CA ARG A 11 -3.96 12.59 2.50
C ARG A 11 -3.77 13.96 3.14
N GLY A 12 -4.10 15.00 2.39
CA GLY A 12 -4.06 16.39 2.87
C GLY A 12 -2.68 16.75 3.44
N ARG A 13 -2.67 17.27 4.67
CA ARG A 13 -1.44 17.70 5.36
C ARG A 13 -0.49 16.55 5.70
N LEU A 14 -1.02 15.33 5.83
CA LEU A 14 -0.26 14.14 6.23
C LEU A 14 0.65 13.62 5.11
N ARG A 15 0.49 14.11 3.88
CA ARG A 15 1.44 13.88 2.77
C ARG A 15 2.84 14.42 3.06
N PHE A 16 2.96 15.40 3.96
CA PHE A 16 4.23 15.99 4.38
C PHE A 16 4.85 15.29 5.59
N THR A 17 4.20 14.26 6.13
CA THR A 17 4.73 13.47 7.24
C THR A 17 5.85 12.57 6.74
N SER A 18 7.01 12.64 7.40
CA SER A 18 8.13 11.75 7.09
C SER A 18 7.78 10.29 7.39
N HIS A 19 8.51 9.34 6.80
CA HIS A 19 8.30 7.92 7.10
C HIS A 19 8.41 7.63 8.61
N ARG A 20 9.40 8.22 9.30
CA ARG A 20 9.62 8.03 10.74
C ARG A 20 8.49 8.59 11.60
N ASP A 21 7.89 9.71 11.19
CA ASP A 21 6.79 10.30 11.94
C ASP A 21 5.50 9.51 11.75
N PHE A 22 5.28 8.95 10.57
CA PHE A 22 4.23 7.95 10.35
C PHE A 22 4.43 6.72 11.23
N GLN A 23 5.63 6.12 11.26
CA GLN A 23 5.93 4.96 12.11
C GLN A 23 5.56 5.24 13.57
N ARG A 24 5.93 6.41 14.10
CA ARG A 24 5.59 6.82 15.47
C ARG A 24 4.10 7.04 15.70
N ALA A 25 3.38 7.59 14.72
CA ALA A 25 1.93 7.72 14.80
C ALA A 25 1.25 6.34 14.79
N PHE A 26 1.69 5.46 13.90
CA PHE A 26 1.18 4.11 13.76
C PHE A 26 1.44 3.26 15.02
N GLU A 27 2.64 3.29 15.58
CA GLU A 27 2.94 2.60 16.85
C GLU A 27 2.11 3.10 18.03
N ARG A 28 1.80 4.40 18.07
CA ARG A 28 0.87 4.94 19.08
C ARG A 28 -0.54 4.44 18.86
N ALA A 29 -0.99 4.35 17.60
CA ALA A 29 -2.29 3.79 17.26
C ALA A 29 -2.38 2.30 17.65
N LEU A 30 -1.34 1.51 17.36
CA LEU A 30 -1.25 0.10 17.78
C LEU A 30 -1.40 -0.04 19.31
N ARG A 31 -0.75 0.83 20.08
CA ARG A 31 -0.88 0.83 21.56
C ARG A 31 -2.26 1.25 22.03
N ARG A 32 -2.85 2.30 21.44
CA ARG A 32 -4.19 2.81 21.81
C ARG A 32 -5.30 1.79 21.50
N ALA A 33 -5.16 1.08 20.39
CA ALA A 33 -6.09 0.03 19.96
C ALA A 33 -5.83 -1.33 20.64
N GLU A 34 -4.91 -1.40 21.61
CA GLU A 34 -4.55 -2.62 22.35
C GLU A 34 -4.26 -3.82 21.43
N VAL A 35 -3.57 -3.54 20.31
CA VAL A 35 -3.24 -4.56 19.32
C VAL A 35 -2.22 -5.53 19.94
N PRO A 36 -2.46 -6.86 19.93
CA PRO A 36 -1.59 -7.85 20.55
C PRO A 36 -0.35 -8.08 19.69
N MET A 37 0.53 -7.08 19.62
CA MET A 37 1.71 -7.09 18.77
C MET A 37 2.73 -8.13 19.23
N ALA A 38 3.33 -8.82 18.27
CA ALA A 38 4.56 -9.56 18.48
C ALA A 38 5.76 -8.61 18.49
N TYR A 39 6.77 -8.95 19.28
CA TYR A 39 7.97 -8.13 19.47
C TYR A 39 9.24 -8.87 19.02
N SER A 40 10.27 -8.11 18.66
CA SER A 40 11.60 -8.64 18.37
C SER A 40 12.24 -9.26 19.62
N ALA A 41 13.14 -10.23 19.41
CA ALA A 41 14.00 -10.73 20.47
C ALA A 41 15.13 -9.71 20.76
N GLY A 42 15.60 -9.64 22.00
CA GLY A 42 16.73 -8.79 22.42
C GLY A 42 16.41 -7.89 23.62
N PHE A 43 17.37 -7.04 24.00
CA PHE A 43 17.30 -6.19 25.18
C PHE A 43 16.38 -4.97 25.02
N THR A 44 16.06 -4.59 23.77
CA THR A 44 15.09 -3.53 23.44
C THR A 44 14.06 -4.09 22.46
N PRO A 45 13.01 -4.77 22.94
CA PRO A 45 11.99 -5.35 22.08
C PRO A 45 11.19 -4.26 21.35
N HIS A 46 11.13 -4.34 20.02
CA HIS A 46 10.33 -3.45 19.18
C HIS A 46 9.17 -4.22 18.54
N PRO A 47 8.01 -3.56 18.32
CA PRO A 47 6.88 -4.20 17.65
C PRO A 47 7.30 -4.65 16.24
N LYS A 48 6.93 -5.87 15.86
CA LYS A 48 7.23 -6.43 14.54
C LYS A 48 6.31 -5.81 13.49
N VAL A 49 6.79 -4.72 12.90
CA VAL A 49 6.16 -4.04 11.76
C VAL A 49 7.14 -3.99 10.59
N SER A 50 6.69 -4.39 9.41
CA SER A 50 7.45 -4.32 8.16
C SER A 50 6.77 -3.31 7.24
N TYR A 51 7.47 -2.23 6.91
CA TYR A 51 6.98 -1.20 5.99
C TYR A 51 7.55 -1.43 4.59
N ALA A 52 6.74 -1.23 3.55
CA ALA A 52 7.16 -1.50 2.18
C ALA A 52 6.98 -0.25 1.29
N ASN A 53 8.07 0.11 0.59
CA ASN A 53 8.12 1.14 -0.46
C ASN A 53 7.30 2.43 -0.19
N ALA A 54 7.63 3.12 0.90
CA ALA A 54 6.95 4.34 1.31
C ALA A 54 7.04 5.44 0.24
N ALA A 55 5.94 6.18 0.00
CA ALA A 55 5.95 7.31 -0.91
C ALA A 55 6.90 8.43 -0.44
N PRO A 56 7.54 9.19 -1.36
CA PRO A 56 8.34 10.36 -0.99
C PRO A 56 7.52 11.41 -0.24
N THR A 57 8.14 12.07 0.73
CA THR A 57 7.53 13.18 1.46
C THR A 57 7.08 14.27 0.49
N GLY A 58 5.88 14.82 0.70
CA GLY A 58 5.26 15.82 -0.17
C GLY A 58 4.27 15.24 -1.18
N THR A 59 4.31 13.92 -1.41
CA THR A 59 3.35 13.22 -2.28
C THR A 59 2.22 12.59 -1.47
N GLY A 60 0.99 12.73 -1.97
CA GLY A 60 -0.15 11.98 -1.44
C GLY A 60 -0.06 10.50 -1.81
N SER A 61 -0.72 9.64 -1.06
CA SER A 61 -0.77 8.22 -1.40
C SER A 61 -2.07 7.57 -0.93
N GLU A 62 -2.67 6.79 -1.82
CA GLU A 62 -3.84 5.93 -1.59
C GLU A 62 -3.43 4.46 -1.47
N ALA A 63 -2.14 4.15 -1.62
CA ALA A 63 -1.60 2.79 -1.72
C ALA A 63 -0.25 2.71 -1.02
N GLU A 64 -0.26 2.91 0.30
CA GLU A 64 0.84 2.53 1.18
C GLU A 64 0.55 1.17 1.81
N TYR A 65 1.60 0.38 2.06
CA TYR A 65 1.45 -0.97 2.60
C TYR A 65 2.41 -1.24 3.75
N LEU A 66 1.91 -1.98 4.74
CA LEU A 66 2.71 -2.50 5.83
C LEU A 66 2.20 -3.88 6.27
N GLU A 67 3.04 -4.63 6.98
CA GLU A 67 2.70 -5.90 7.61
C GLU A 67 2.98 -5.81 9.12
N ILE A 68 2.03 -6.28 9.93
CA ILE A 68 2.17 -6.43 11.39
C ILE A 68 2.11 -7.91 11.77
N GLN A 69 2.85 -8.29 12.81
CA GLN A 69 2.78 -9.63 13.39
C GLN A 69 2.12 -9.60 14.77
N LEU A 70 1.19 -10.53 15.01
CA LEU A 70 0.38 -10.59 16.22
C LEU A 70 0.62 -11.86 17.04
N THR A 71 0.60 -11.72 18.36
CA THR A 71 0.68 -12.83 19.33
C THR A 71 -0.66 -13.53 19.53
N ALA A 72 -1.77 -12.81 19.38
CA ALA A 72 -3.12 -13.34 19.43
C ALA A 72 -3.87 -13.03 18.13
N ARG A 73 -4.76 -13.96 17.72
CA ARG A 73 -5.56 -13.80 16.51
C ARG A 73 -6.52 -12.61 16.65
N ARG A 74 -6.60 -11.80 15.60
CA ARG A 74 -7.57 -10.72 15.43
C ARG A 74 -8.22 -10.84 14.06
N ASP A 75 -9.50 -10.54 13.99
CA ASP A 75 -10.18 -10.35 12.71
C ASP A 75 -9.65 -9.06 12.06
N PRO A 76 -9.19 -9.09 10.80
CA PRO A 76 -8.69 -7.92 10.09
C PRO A 76 -9.68 -6.75 10.02
N ALA A 77 -10.99 -7.01 9.86
CA ALA A 77 -11.98 -5.95 9.66
C ALA A 77 -12.21 -5.11 10.94
N PRO A 78 -12.53 -5.69 12.12
CA PRO A 78 -12.59 -4.97 13.38
C PRO A 78 -11.25 -4.32 13.77
N LEU A 79 -10.12 -4.97 13.47
CA LEU A 79 -8.80 -4.40 13.73
C LEU A 79 -8.59 -3.10 12.95
N ARG A 80 -8.97 -3.07 11.67
CA ARG A 80 -8.92 -1.86 10.83
C ARG A 80 -9.71 -0.72 11.44
N GLU A 81 -10.93 -0.98 11.94
CA GLU A 81 -11.78 0.04 12.55
C GLU A 81 -11.15 0.62 13.83
N LEU A 82 -10.61 -0.24 14.70
CA LEU A 82 -9.90 0.19 15.91
C LEU A 82 -8.65 1.03 15.59
N LEU A 83 -7.91 0.67 14.53
CA LEU A 83 -6.77 1.44 14.06
C LEU A 83 -7.20 2.81 13.53
N ASN A 84 -8.25 2.88 12.71
CA ASN A 84 -8.77 4.15 12.20
C ASN A 84 -9.27 5.07 13.30
N ALA A 85 -9.94 4.54 14.33
CA ALA A 85 -10.34 5.33 15.51
C ALA A 85 -9.13 5.85 16.31
N SER A 86 -7.95 5.25 16.13
CA SER A 86 -6.73 5.59 16.85
C SER A 86 -5.74 6.45 16.06
N LEU A 87 -5.88 6.52 14.74
CA LEU A 87 -5.04 7.30 13.84
C LEU A 87 -5.54 8.74 13.71
N PRO A 88 -4.66 9.69 13.40
CA PRO A 88 -5.07 11.06 13.09
C PRO A 88 -5.70 11.15 11.70
N ASP A 89 -6.58 12.14 11.52
CA ASP A 89 -7.22 12.44 10.24
C ASP A 89 -6.19 12.55 9.09
N GLY A 90 -6.50 11.91 7.96
CA GLY A 90 -5.62 11.85 6.79
C GLY A 90 -4.62 10.69 6.78
N LEU A 91 -4.63 9.84 7.82
CA LEU A 91 -4.01 8.52 7.82
C LEU A 91 -5.09 7.44 8.02
N ASP A 92 -5.64 6.94 6.91
CA ASP A 92 -6.72 5.96 6.96
C ASP A 92 -6.20 4.58 6.55
N VAL A 93 -6.44 3.56 7.36
CA VAL A 93 -6.32 2.16 6.95
C VAL A 93 -7.55 1.81 6.13
N THR A 94 -7.37 1.67 4.83
CA THR A 94 -8.45 1.37 3.88
C THR A 94 -8.71 -0.12 3.77
N ASP A 95 -7.67 -0.93 4.00
CA ASP A 95 -7.78 -2.38 3.86
C ASP A 95 -6.91 -3.15 4.85
N ALA A 96 -7.36 -4.35 5.20
CA ALA A 96 -6.67 -5.26 6.10
C ALA A 96 -6.96 -6.71 5.72
N VAL A 97 -5.92 -7.51 5.52
CA VAL A 97 -6.02 -8.95 5.19
C VAL A 97 -5.05 -9.77 6.03
N GLU A 98 -5.44 -10.99 6.41
CA GLU A 98 -4.49 -11.95 6.98
C GLU A 98 -3.51 -12.41 5.89
N ALA A 99 -2.23 -12.45 6.20
CA ALA A 99 -1.21 -12.87 5.25
C ALA A 99 -1.09 -14.39 5.22
N HIS A 100 -1.54 -14.98 4.12
CA HIS A 100 -1.42 -16.41 3.82
C HIS A 100 -0.17 -16.74 3.00
N THR A 101 0.52 -15.71 2.53
CA THR A 101 1.65 -15.80 1.61
C THR A 101 2.86 -15.00 2.11
N SER A 102 4.04 -15.19 1.50
CA SER A 102 5.25 -14.40 1.77
C SER A 102 5.44 -13.26 0.76
N GLY A 103 6.40 -12.37 1.02
CA GLY A 103 6.94 -11.45 0.00
C GLY A 103 6.04 -10.29 -0.39
N LEU A 104 5.42 -9.57 0.55
CA LEU A 104 4.64 -8.36 0.21
C LEU A 104 5.50 -7.33 -0.55
N ALA A 105 6.73 -7.09 -0.08
CA ALA A 105 7.63 -6.12 -0.72
C ALA A 105 7.97 -6.49 -2.17
N ASP A 106 8.15 -7.79 -2.45
CA ASP A 106 8.48 -8.31 -3.78
C ASP A 106 7.33 -8.14 -4.78
N ARG A 107 6.10 -7.96 -4.27
CA ARG A 107 4.92 -7.67 -5.10
C ARG A 107 4.81 -6.21 -5.48
N LEU A 108 5.58 -5.32 -4.86
CA LEU A 108 5.50 -3.89 -5.16
C LEU A 108 6.52 -3.59 -6.25
N GLN A 109 6.14 -3.83 -7.50
CA GLN A 109 7.02 -3.70 -8.67
C GLN A 109 6.81 -2.42 -9.46
N ALA A 110 5.61 -1.85 -9.41
CA ALA A 110 5.30 -0.55 -10.01
C ALA A 110 4.26 0.22 -9.22
N SER A 111 4.21 1.53 -9.47
CA SER A 111 3.26 2.47 -8.90
C SER A 111 2.50 3.21 -9.98
N VAL A 112 1.19 3.35 -9.79
CA VAL A 112 0.33 4.25 -10.57
C VAL A 112 0.27 5.59 -9.85
N TRP A 113 0.64 6.67 -10.53
CA TRP A 113 0.56 8.02 -10.00
C TRP A 113 -0.35 8.90 -10.83
N GLU A 114 -0.99 9.83 -10.14
CA GLU A 114 -1.62 10.99 -10.71
C GLU A 114 -0.77 12.22 -10.42
N ILE A 115 -0.54 13.02 -11.45
CA ILE A 115 0.08 14.34 -11.31
C ILE A 115 -0.89 15.38 -11.83
N ARG A 116 -1.26 16.32 -10.96
CA ARG A 116 -2.08 17.48 -11.32
C ARG A 116 -1.20 18.68 -11.60
N LEU A 117 -1.35 19.25 -12.79
CA LEU A 117 -0.58 20.38 -13.30
C LEU A 117 -1.48 21.61 -13.39
N ASP A 118 -1.70 22.25 -12.24
CA ASP A 118 -2.50 23.48 -12.18
C ASP A 118 -1.81 24.59 -12.99
N GLY A 119 -2.57 25.26 -13.85
CA GLY A 119 -2.09 26.30 -14.78
C GLY A 119 -1.48 25.77 -16.09
N VAL A 120 -1.55 24.46 -16.34
CA VAL A 120 -1.08 23.84 -17.60
C VAL A 120 -2.28 23.38 -18.43
N GLY A 121 -2.36 23.82 -19.70
CA GLY A 121 -3.38 23.37 -20.65
C GLY A 121 -3.16 21.92 -21.11
N THR A 122 -4.27 21.21 -21.34
CA THR A 122 -4.26 19.80 -21.77
C THR A 122 -3.40 19.56 -23.01
N GLU A 123 -3.52 20.41 -24.05
CA GLU A 123 -2.72 20.25 -25.27
C GLU A 123 -1.22 20.41 -25.03
N THR A 124 -0.81 21.32 -24.14
CA THR A 124 0.60 21.50 -23.76
C THR A 124 1.12 20.28 -23.03
N ALA A 125 0.33 19.71 -22.13
CA ALA A 125 0.65 18.46 -21.46
C ALA A 125 0.73 17.28 -22.43
N GLU A 126 -0.20 17.17 -23.38
CA GLU A 126 -0.21 16.13 -24.43
C GLU A 126 1.04 16.17 -25.30
N ARG A 127 1.44 17.36 -25.77
CA ARG A 127 2.69 17.54 -26.53
C ARG A 127 3.92 17.12 -25.71
N ALA A 128 3.97 17.49 -24.43
CA ALA A 128 5.08 17.13 -23.57
C ALA A 128 5.16 15.63 -23.31
N VAL A 129 4.02 14.99 -23.05
CA VAL A 129 3.93 13.53 -22.90
C VAL A 129 4.38 12.82 -24.18
N ALA A 130 3.92 13.27 -25.35
CA ALA A 130 4.32 12.69 -26.63
C ALA A 130 5.82 12.82 -26.88
N ALA A 131 6.41 13.99 -26.62
CA ALA A 131 7.85 14.21 -26.76
C ALA A 131 8.68 13.34 -25.80
N PHE A 132 8.26 13.24 -24.54
CA PHE A 132 8.92 12.38 -23.55
C PHE A 132 8.86 10.90 -23.95
N LEU A 133 7.71 10.42 -24.42
CA LEU A 133 7.54 9.01 -24.81
C LEU A 133 8.28 8.63 -26.08
N ALA A 134 8.45 9.59 -27.00
CA ALA A 134 9.18 9.41 -28.26
C ALA A 134 10.71 9.39 -28.07
N ALA A 135 11.23 9.92 -26.97
CA ALA A 135 12.64 9.83 -26.63
C ALA A 135 13.02 8.40 -26.22
N GLU A 136 14.16 7.91 -26.71
CA GLU A 136 14.73 6.61 -26.29
C GLU A 136 15.22 6.67 -24.84
N GLU A 137 15.87 7.77 -24.47
CA GLU A 137 16.38 8.04 -23.12
C GLU A 137 16.07 9.48 -22.70
N VAL A 138 15.77 9.67 -21.41
CA VAL A 138 15.57 10.98 -20.78
C VAL A 138 16.37 11.05 -19.49
N GLN A 139 17.60 11.55 -19.61
CA GLN A 139 18.55 11.69 -18.50
C GLN A 139 18.16 12.85 -17.58
N VAL A 140 18.09 12.58 -16.28
CA VAL A 140 17.91 13.62 -15.25
C VAL A 140 18.93 13.46 -14.15
N GLU A 141 19.19 14.55 -13.41
CA GLU A 141 20.08 14.52 -12.26
C GLU A 141 19.31 14.75 -10.95
N ARG A 142 19.60 13.92 -9.95
CA ARG A 142 19.07 14.09 -8.59
C ARG A 142 20.19 14.13 -7.57
N ARG A 143 20.10 15.08 -6.63
CA ARG A 143 21.01 15.15 -5.48
C ARG A 143 20.78 13.98 -4.53
N THR A 144 21.86 13.31 -4.18
CA THR A 144 21.89 12.22 -3.19
C THR A 144 22.82 12.58 -2.03
N LYS A 145 22.87 11.74 -1.00
CA LYS A 145 23.86 11.88 0.09
C LYS A 145 25.32 11.85 -0.40
N ASN A 146 25.59 11.26 -1.57
CA ASN A 146 26.92 11.10 -2.14
C ASN A 146 27.18 12.07 -3.32
N GLY A 147 26.36 13.12 -3.48
CA GLY A 147 26.47 14.07 -4.60
C GLY A 147 25.37 13.90 -5.65
N MET A 148 25.55 14.54 -6.81
CA MET A 148 24.62 14.45 -7.93
C MET A 148 24.71 13.07 -8.60
N ARG A 149 23.56 12.51 -8.98
CA ARG A 149 23.49 11.25 -9.71
C ARG A 149 22.60 11.43 -10.93
N ALA A 150 23.15 11.17 -12.11
CA ALA A 150 22.41 11.07 -13.35
C ALA A 150 21.80 9.66 -13.51
N PHE A 151 20.61 9.57 -14.09
CA PHE A 151 19.96 8.33 -14.47
C PHE A 151 18.85 8.57 -15.50
N ASP A 152 18.55 7.55 -16.29
CA ASP A 152 17.45 7.58 -17.24
C ASP A 152 16.10 7.43 -16.53
N THR A 153 15.20 8.39 -16.76
CA THR A 153 13.81 8.35 -16.27
C THR A 153 12.89 7.61 -17.23
N ARG A 154 13.20 7.61 -18.53
CA ARG A 154 12.34 7.03 -19.57
C ARG A 154 12.19 5.52 -19.41
N ALA A 155 13.28 4.81 -19.10
CA ALA A 155 13.27 3.36 -18.86
C ALA A 155 12.33 2.93 -17.72
N ALA A 156 12.12 3.78 -16.70
CA ALA A 156 11.24 3.46 -15.59
C ALA A 156 9.75 3.68 -15.90
N VAL A 157 9.42 4.48 -16.90
CA VAL A 157 8.03 4.80 -17.26
C VAL A 157 7.47 3.69 -18.15
N ALA A 158 6.54 2.90 -17.59
CA ALA A 158 5.82 1.86 -18.31
C ALA A 158 4.67 2.45 -19.13
N ARG A 159 3.98 3.47 -18.58
CA ARG A 159 2.85 4.15 -19.21
C ARG A 159 2.82 5.60 -18.75
N LEU A 160 2.50 6.51 -19.66
CA LEU A 160 2.28 7.92 -19.37
C LEU A 160 1.21 8.44 -20.33
N GLU A 161 0.19 9.09 -19.79
CA GLU A 161 -0.89 9.66 -20.59
C GLU A 161 -1.46 10.90 -19.91
N THR A 162 -2.12 11.75 -20.69
CA THR A 162 -2.98 12.80 -20.16
C THR A 162 -4.37 12.21 -19.90
N VAL A 163 -4.96 12.56 -18.76
CA VAL A 163 -6.36 12.26 -18.44
C VAL A 163 -7.15 13.53 -18.61
N ARG A 164 -8.19 13.48 -19.44
CA ARG A 164 -9.15 14.58 -19.55
C ARG A 164 -9.88 14.72 -18.23
N SER A 165 -9.76 15.87 -17.60
CA SER A 165 -10.60 16.23 -16.48
C SER A 165 -11.84 16.93 -17.03
N GLU A 166 -13.03 16.41 -16.75
CA GLU A 166 -14.30 17.09 -17.10
C GLU A 166 -14.52 18.38 -16.30
N SER A 167 -13.64 18.69 -15.33
CA SER A 167 -13.66 19.96 -14.62
C SER A 167 -12.71 20.97 -15.27
N ASP A 168 -13.21 21.63 -16.32
CA ASP A 168 -13.09 23.08 -16.35
C ASP A 168 -13.75 23.55 -15.04
N ARG A 169 -12.94 23.75 -13.99
CA ARG A 169 -13.47 24.32 -12.75
C ARG A 169 -14.18 25.62 -13.12
N PRO A 170 -15.28 26.00 -12.44
CA PRO A 170 -15.95 27.28 -12.64
C PRO A 170 -14.99 28.49 -12.56
N ASP A 171 -13.83 28.30 -11.93
CA ASP A 171 -12.74 29.27 -11.77
C ASP A 171 -11.94 29.53 -13.06
N GLY A 172 -12.14 28.77 -14.14
CA GLY A 172 -11.62 29.04 -15.49
C GLY A 172 -10.11 28.80 -15.72
N ASN A 173 -9.38 28.25 -14.75
CA ASN A 173 -7.94 28.00 -14.90
C ASN A 173 -7.63 26.60 -15.45
N ALA A 174 -6.79 26.54 -16.47
CA ALA A 174 -6.33 25.30 -17.10
C ALA A 174 -5.71 24.33 -16.08
N CYS A 175 -6.07 23.05 -16.14
CA CYS A 175 -5.51 22.01 -15.27
C CYS A 175 -5.38 20.68 -16.03
N ALA A 176 -4.17 20.34 -16.43
CA ALA A 176 -3.88 19.04 -17.01
C ALA A 176 -3.64 17.99 -15.91
N ILE A 177 -4.11 16.77 -16.12
CA ILE A 177 -3.83 15.63 -15.24
C ILE A 177 -3.02 14.60 -16.03
N LEU A 178 -1.90 14.16 -15.47
CA LEU A 178 -1.11 13.06 -16.00
C LEU A 178 -1.39 11.79 -15.20
N ARG A 179 -1.57 10.67 -15.90
CA ARG A 179 -1.58 9.33 -15.32
C ARG A 179 -0.32 8.61 -15.76
N LEU A 180 0.45 8.14 -14.81
CA LEU A 180 1.74 7.49 -15.08
C LEU A 180 1.89 6.19 -14.30
N VAL A 181 2.54 5.22 -14.92
CA VAL A 181 2.94 3.96 -14.30
C VAL A 181 4.46 3.90 -14.30
N VAL A 182 5.05 3.85 -13.12
CA VAL A 182 6.51 3.85 -12.94
C VAL A 182 6.95 2.55 -12.25
N ARG A 183 7.88 1.86 -12.90
CA ARG A 183 8.59 0.69 -12.38
C ARG A 183 9.47 1.07 -11.21
N HIS A 184 9.54 0.20 -10.21
CA HIS A 184 10.45 0.33 -9.08
C HIS A 184 11.82 -0.22 -9.45
N LEU A 185 12.61 0.60 -10.13
CA LEU A 185 13.98 0.26 -10.50
C LEU A 185 14.98 0.71 -9.43
N THR A 186 16.23 0.30 -9.60
CA THR A 186 17.37 0.85 -8.86
C THR A 186 18.36 1.46 -9.87
N PRO A 187 18.54 2.79 -9.91
CA PRO A 187 18.00 3.80 -9.00
C PRO A 187 16.49 4.01 -9.16
N ALA A 188 15.81 4.33 -8.05
CA ALA A 188 14.38 4.59 -8.06
C ALA A 188 14.06 5.90 -8.78
N VAL A 189 13.14 5.84 -9.73
CA VAL A 189 12.58 7.01 -10.41
C VAL A 189 11.34 7.46 -9.66
N ARG A 190 11.29 8.74 -9.29
CA ARG A 190 10.15 9.38 -8.61
C ARG A 190 9.31 10.16 -9.62
N PRO A 191 8.05 10.47 -9.30
CA PRO A 191 7.22 11.35 -10.13
C PRO A 191 7.88 12.70 -10.43
N ASP A 192 8.60 13.28 -9.47
CA ASP A 192 9.34 14.54 -9.66
C ASP A 192 10.51 14.41 -10.66
N ASP A 193 11.11 13.22 -10.77
CA ASP A 193 12.15 12.94 -11.76
C ASP A 193 11.52 12.88 -13.16
N VAL A 194 10.33 12.29 -13.29
CA VAL A 194 9.57 12.28 -14.56
C VAL A 194 9.14 13.70 -14.95
N LEU A 195 8.72 14.54 -13.99
CA LEU A 195 8.46 15.96 -14.24
C LEU A 195 9.70 16.72 -14.71
N SER A 196 10.85 16.42 -14.12
CA SER A 196 12.14 16.98 -14.59
C SER A 196 12.45 16.54 -16.02
N GLY A 197 12.15 15.28 -16.37
CA GLY A 197 12.29 14.76 -17.73
C GLY A 197 11.33 15.41 -18.74
N LEU A 198 10.06 15.64 -18.36
CA LEU A 198 9.08 16.37 -19.19
C LEU A 198 9.53 17.81 -19.45
N ARG A 199 10.14 18.46 -18.46
CA ARG A 199 10.76 19.77 -18.65
C ARG A 199 11.96 19.71 -19.59
N ALA A 200 12.84 18.73 -19.42
CA ALA A 200 14.03 18.59 -20.26
C ALA A 200 13.70 18.29 -21.74
N THR A 201 12.62 17.56 -22.00
CA THR A 201 12.23 17.12 -23.35
C THR A 201 11.31 18.09 -24.08
N ALA A 202 10.47 18.83 -23.36
CA ALA A 202 9.39 19.64 -23.97
C ALA A 202 9.19 21.01 -23.32
N ASP A 203 10.11 21.45 -22.45
CA ASP A 203 10.03 22.70 -21.68
C ASP A 203 8.71 22.84 -20.89
N LEU A 204 8.14 21.71 -20.46
CA LEU A 204 6.95 21.71 -19.61
C LEU A 204 7.30 22.25 -18.22
N ALA A 205 6.98 23.52 -17.98
CA ALA A 205 7.20 24.19 -16.71
C ALA A 205 5.85 24.64 -16.10
N PRO A 206 5.26 23.85 -15.16
CA PRO A 206 4.07 24.27 -14.45
C PRO A 206 4.31 25.56 -13.66
N PRO A 207 3.35 26.51 -13.65
CA PRO A 207 3.52 27.80 -12.96
C PRO A 207 3.50 27.66 -11.43
N VAL A 208 2.97 26.54 -10.92
CA VAL A 208 2.96 26.18 -9.50
C VAL A 208 3.44 24.73 -9.32
N PRO A 209 3.95 24.35 -8.14
CA PRO A 209 4.36 22.97 -7.88
C PRO A 209 3.22 21.98 -8.14
N ALA A 210 3.50 20.94 -8.91
CA ALA A 210 2.52 19.90 -9.23
C ALA A 210 2.06 19.13 -7.98
N ALA A 211 0.78 18.79 -7.93
CA ALA A 211 0.26 17.91 -6.88
C ALA A 211 0.37 16.45 -7.34
N VAL A 212 1.12 15.64 -6.59
CA VAL A 212 1.40 14.23 -6.91
C VAL A 212 0.70 13.32 -5.92
N THR A 213 -0.01 12.31 -6.42
CA THR A 213 -0.70 11.30 -5.60
C THR A 213 -0.44 9.90 -6.15
N ARG A 214 0.06 8.97 -5.34
CA ARG A 214 0.09 7.55 -5.70
C ARG A 214 -1.29 6.95 -5.55
N LEU A 215 -1.83 6.35 -6.60
CA LEU A 215 -3.18 5.77 -6.59
C LEU A 215 -3.16 4.27 -6.30
N ALA A 216 -2.17 3.57 -6.84
CA ALA A 216 -2.01 2.13 -6.69
C ALA A 216 -0.52 1.75 -6.71
N GLN A 217 -0.22 0.59 -6.16
CA GLN A 217 1.12 0.00 -6.19
C GLN A 217 1.00 -1.51 -6.02
N GLY A 218 1.74 -2.29 -6.80
CA GLY A 218 1.62 -3.74 -6.86
C GLY A 218 2.43 -4.35 -8.01
N LEU A 219 2.06 -5.56 -8.43
CA LEU A 219 2.75 -6.27 -9.52
C LEU A 219 2.41 -5.57 -10.84
N LEU A 220 3.41 -5.44 -11.70
CA LEU A 220 3.23 -4.88 -13.03
C LEU A 220 2.96 -6.01 -14.02
N ASP A 221 1.85 -5.92 -14.72
CA ASP A 221 1.68 -6.64 -15.98
C ASP A 221 2.34 -5.82 -17.09
N GLU A 222 3.44 -6.34 -17.63
CA GLU A 222 4.23 -5.67 -18.68
C GLU A 222 3.49 -5.56 -20.02
N GLU A 223 2.53 -6.44 -20.29
CA GLU A 223 1.76 -6.42 -21.54
C GLU A 223 0.66 -5.36 -21.49
N SER A 224 -0.12 -5.35 -20.42
CA SER A 224 -1.24 -4.40 -20.27
C SER A 224 -0.84 -3.05 -19.65
N GLY A 225 0.34 -2.98 -19.01
CA GLY A 225 0.77 -1.82 -18.22
C GLY A 225 -0.04 -1.61 -16.94
N THR A 226 -0.83 -2.61 -16.53
CA THR A 226 -1.69 -2.53 -15.34
C THR A 226 -0.92 -2.91 -14.08
N VAL A 227 -1.32 -2.29 -12.96
CA VAL A 227 -0.74 -2.57 -11.64
C VAL A 227 -1.82 -3.24 -10.79
N THR A 228 -1.55 -4.48 -10.39
CA THR A 228 -2.51 -5.32 -9.65
C THR A 228 -2.54 -5.02 -8.15
N ASP A 229 -3.57 -5.49 -7.45
CA ASP A 229 -3.64 -5.38 -5.99
C ASP A 229 -2.68 -6.37 -5.32
N PRO A 230 -1.66 -5.91 -4.56
CA PRO A 230 -0.69 -6.78 -3.90
C PRO A 230 -1.28 -7.62 -2.76
N LEU A 231 -2.50 -7.30 -2.30
CA LEU A 231 -3.23 -8.04 -1.28
C LEU A 231 -4.14 -9.14 -1.85
N ALA A 232 -4.44 -9.12 -3.15
CA ALA A 232 -5.32 -10.10 -3.79
C ALA A 232 -4.87 -11.57 -3.55
N PRO A 233 -3.58 -11.94 -3.66
CA PRO A 233 -3.17 -13.33 -3.44
C PRO A 233 -3.45 -13.85 -2.03
N ASP A 234 -3.51 -12.98 -1.02
CA ASP A 234 -3.86 -13.37 0.35
C ASP A 234 -5.37 -13.59 0.52
N ARG A 235 -6.20 -12.82 -0.19
CA ARG A 235 -7.66 -13.00 -0.24
C ARG A 235 -8.04 -14.29 -0.97
N ASP A 236 -7.37 -14.56 -2.09
CA ASP A 236 -7.60 -15.76 -2.89
C ASP A 236 -7.23 -17.01 -2.10
N ALA A 237 -6.08 -16.99 -1.41
CA ALA A 237 -5.64 -18.07 -0.54
C ALA A 237 -6.61 -18.32 0.64
N ALA A 238 -7.21 -17.25 1.21
CA ALA A 238 -8.21 -17.38 2.27
C ALA A 238 -9.50 -18.06 1.76
N THR A 239 -9.91 -17.77 0.52
CA THR A 239 -11.11 -18.35 -0.11
C THR A 239 -10.88 -19.80 -0.56
N ALA A 240 -9.67 -20.13 -1.01
CA ALA A 240 -9.30 -21.47 -1.46
C ALA A 240 -9.05 -22.47 -0.33
N ALA A 241 -8.87 -22.02 0.92
CA ALA A 241 -8.70 -22.90 2.07
C ALA A 241 -10.01 -23.68 2.34
N PRO A 242 -10.00 -25.04 2.35
CA PRO A 242 -11.21 -25.81 2.59
C PRO A 242 -11.78 -25.55 3.99
N SER A 243 -13.10 -25.41 4.08
CA SER A 243 -13.84 -25.30 5.35
C SER A 243 -13.87 -26.65 6.08
N THR A 244 -12.75 -27.04 6.68
CA THR A 244 -12.63 -28.19 7.59
C THR A 244 -11.91 -27.68 8.83
N ALA A 245 -12.47 -27.58 10.04
CA ALA A 245 -13.52 -28.38 10.66
C ALA A 245 -14.34 -27.56 11.69
N ALA A 246 -15.64 -27.40 11.42
CA ALA A 246 -16.67 -27.38 12.45
C ALA A 246 -17.41 -28.71 12.33
N GLY A 247 -16.97 -29.72 13.08
CA GLY A 247 -17.59 -31.04 13.07
C GLY A 247 -16.67 -32.11 13.62
N LEU A 248 -17.14 -32.81 14.66
CA LEU A 248 -16.54 -33.90 15.46
C LEU A 248 -15.72 -33.37 16.65
N SER A 249 -16.20 -33.45 17.89
CA SER A 249 -16.59 -34.69 18.56
C SER A 249 -17.74 -34.48 19.56
N ALA A 250 -18.89 -35.09 19.27
CA ALA A 250 -19.90 -35.38 20.27
C ALA A 250 -19.41 -36.55 21.13
N ALA A 251 -19.42 -36.34 22.45
CA ALA A 251 -19.01 -37.31 23.44
C ALA A 251 -19.79 -38.63 23.32
N LYS A 252 -19.06 -39.74 23.19
CA LYS A 252 -19.62 -41.09 23.35
C LYS A 252 -19.69 -41.39 24.84
N VAL A 253 -20.90 -41.32 25.40
CA VAL A 253 -21.21 -41.80 26.76
C VAL A 253 -21.17 -43.35 26.74
N PRO A 254 -20.40 -44.02 27.61
CA PRO A 254 -20.57 -45.45 27.81
C PRO A 254 -21.76 -45.69 28.75
N SER A 255 -22.81 -46.32 28.23
CA SER A 255 -23.83 -46.98 29.05
C SER A 255 -23.26 -48.30 29.57
N GLY A 256 -23.14 -48.42 30.90
CA GLY A 256 -22.80 -49.67 31.56
C GLY A 256 -23.53 -49.73 32.90
N ALA A 257 -24.50 -50.64 32.97
CA ALA A 257 -25.53 -50.73 33.99
C ALA A 257 -25.01 -51.28 35.34
N SER A 258 -25.55 -50.73 36.43
CA SER A 258 -25.75 -51.46 37.69
C SER A 258 -27.19 -51.98 37.71
N PRO A 259 -27.42 -53.14 38.35
CA PRO A 259 -28.50 -53.16 39.32
C PRO A 259 -28.06 -53.72 40.68
N ALA A 260 -28.74 -53.20 41.68
CA ALA A 260 -28.59 -53.51 43.09
C ALA A 260 -29.27 -54.84 43.47
N VAL A 261 -28.62 -55.50 44.42
CA VAL A 261 -29.12 -56.20 45.63
C VAL A 261 -30.64 -56.42 45.78
N SER A 262 -31.00 -57.70 45.93
CA SER A 262 -32.05 -58.28 46.80
C SER A 262 -31.82 -59.80 46.74
N GLY A 263 -31.64 -60.59 47.81
CA GLY A 263 -32.38 -60.69 49.06
C GLY A 263 -33.08 -62.07 49.08
N GLU A 264 -33.02 -62.81 50.20
CA GLU A 264 -33.60 -64.15 50.49
C GLU A 264 -32.77 -65.37 49.99
N GLY A 265 -32.52 -66.45 50.74
CA GLY A 265 -32.94 -66.91 52.07
C GLY A 265 -32.84 -68.45 52.14
N THR A 266 -32.45 -68.99 53.31
CA THR A 266 -32.66 -70.38 53.82
C THR A 266 -31.80 -71.54 53.28
N ALA A 267 -30.88 -72.05 54.13
CA ALA A 267 -31.00 -73.29 54.90
C ALA A 267 -29.75 -73.48 55.79
#